data_AF-A0A937WL27-F1
#
_entry.id   AF-A0A937WL27-F1
#
_cell.length_a   1.000
_cell.length_b   1.000
_cell.length_c   1.000
_cell.angle_alpha   90.00
_cell.angle_beta   90.00
_cell.angle_gamma   90.00
#
_symmetry.space_group_name_H-M   'P 1'
#
loop_
_entity.id
_entity.type
_entity.pdbx_description
1 polymer ?
#
loop_
_entity_poly.entity_id
_entity_poly.type
_entity_poly.pdbx_seq_one_letter_code
_entity_poly.pdbx_strand_id
1 'polypeptide(L)'
;MVILPKFQPSQPLVNKKLTLELEYDPETQQYVATCPDLDLATAGDGEAEAIEDLVEAMEEYAQDYLERLDLFALSPNRGAHLPLILSIASCASKADIRGLLAAPLKRIG
;
A
#
# COMPACT_ATOMS: atom_id res chain seq x y z
N MET A 1 0.41 -36.38 -4.04
CA MET A 1 0.21 -35.05 -4.63
C MET A 1 -0.84 -34.35 -3.79
N VAL A 2 -0.42 -33.50 -2.85
CA VAL A 2 -1.35 -32.76 -1.99
C VAL A 2 -1.77 -31.51 -2.76
N ILE A 3 -3.02 -31.49 -3.22
CA ILE A 3 -3.61 -30.29 -3.80
C ILE A 3 -3.93 -29.39 -2.61
N LEU A 4 -3.07 -28.40 -2.35
CA LEU A 4 -3.41 -27.33 -1.43
C LEU A 4 -4.61 -26.57 -2.01
N PRO A 5 -5.68 -26.32 -1.23
CA PRO A 5 -6.79 -25.53 -1.73
C PRO A 5 -6.27 -24.15 -2.13
N LYS A 6 -6.70 -23.67 -3.31
CA LYS A 6 -6.44 -22.29 -3.73
C LYS A 6 -7.06 -21.38 -2.67
N PHE A 7 -6.21 -20.77 -1.85
CA PHE A 7 -6.64 -19.74 -0.91
C PHE A 7 -7.25 -18.61 -1.74
N GLN A 8 -8.54 -18.37 -1.56
CA GLN A 8 -9.25 -17.23 -2.13
C GLN A 8 -9.62 -16.29 -0.97
N PRO A 9 -8.75 -15.32 -0.63
CA PRO A 9 -9.09 -14.31 0.33
C PRO A 9 -10.14 -13.38 -0.29
N SER A 10 -11.40 -13.54 0.11
CA SER A 10 -12.50 -12.69 -0.33
C SER A 10 -12.53 -11.32 0.37
N GLN A 11 -11.67 -11.11 1.37
CA GLN A 11 -11.54 -9.86 2.11
C GLN A 11 -10.10 -9.67 2.61
N PRO A 12 -9.59 -8.43 2.70
CA PRO A 12 -8.30 -8.15 3.31
C PRO A 12 -8.30 -8.62 4.77
N LEU A 13 -7.16 -9.14 5.22
CA LEU A 13 -6.95 -9.65 6.57
C LEU A 13 -7.10 -8.55 7.64
N VAL A 14 -7.03 -7.29 7.23
CA VAL A 14 -7.21 -6.11 8.05
C VAL A 14 -8.54 -5.43 7.72
N ASN A 15 -9.39 -5.25 8.73
CA ASN A 15 -10.71 -4.61 8.59
C ASN A 15 -10.64 -3.07 8.54
N LYS A 16 -9.44 -2.49 8.66
CA LYS A 16 -9.15 -1.05 8.60
C LYS A 16 -8.67 -0.68 7.19
N LYS A 17 -9.22 0.41 6.63
CA LYS A 17 -8.66 1.04 5.42
C LYS A 17 -7.31 1.71 5.75
N LEU A 18 -6.38 1.65 4.82
CA LEU A 18 -5.09 2.32 4.91
C LEU A 18 -5.27 3.82 4.61
N THR A 19 -4.53 4.66 5.32
CA THR A 19 -4.59 6.11 5.17
C THR A 19 -4.00 6.51 3.82
N LEU A 20 -4.68 7.41 3.13
CA LEU A 20 -4.21 8.07 1.92
C LEU A 20 -4.20 9.57 2.18
N GLU A 21 -3.02 10.18 2.19
CA GLU A 21 -2.85 11.63 2.20
C GLU A 21 -2.49 12.09 0.79
N LEU A 22 -3.04 13.23 0.38
CA LEU A 22 -2.76 13.83 -0.92
C LEU A 22 -2.48 15.32 -0.74
N GLU A 23 -1.34 15.75 -1.27
CA GLU A 23 -0.85 17.12 -1.17
C GLU A 23 -0.35 17.58 -2.54
N TYR A 24 -0.48 18.87 -2.85
CA TYR A 24 0.16 19.46 -4.03
C TYR A 24 1.41 20.22 -3.59
N ASP A 25 2.55 19.87 -4.15
CA ASP A 25 3.81 20.54 -3.92
C ASP A 25 4.02 21.65 -4.98
N PRO A 26 3.96 22.94 -4.59
CA PRO A 26 4.13 24.04 -5.53
C PRO A 26 5.57 24.23 -6.02
N GLU A 27 6.58 23.69 -5.33
CA GLU A 27 7.98 23.80 -5.75
C GLU A 27 8.29 22.85 -6.90
N THR A 28 7.79 21.62 -6.82
CA THR A 28 7.95 20.60 -7.87
C THR A 28 6.81 20.61 -8.89
N GLN A 29 5.70 21.27 -8.57
CA GLN A 29 4.46 21.29 -9.37
C GLN A 29 3.80 19.91 -9.52
N GLN A 30 3.95 19.05 -8.51
CA GLN A 30 3.45 17.68 -8.52
C GLN A 30 2.47 17.42 -7.37
N TYR A 31 1.63 16.41 -7.55
CA TYR A 31 0.83 15.85 -6.46
C TYR A 31 1.61 14.74 -5.79
N VAL A 32 1.63 14.74 -4.46
CA VAL A 32 2.27 13.72 -3.63
C VAL A 32 1.20 12.89 -2.94
N ALA A 33 1.16 11.59 -3.22
CA ALA A 33 0.31 10.62 -2.54
C ALA A 33 1.14 9.87 -1.49
N THR A 34 0.67 9.86 -0.24
CA THR A 34 1.38 9.23 0.88
C THR A 34 0.48 8.21 1.57
N CYS A 35 1.05 7.05 1.93
CA CYS A 35 0.44 6.09 2.84
C CYS A 35 1.27 5.99 4.13
N PRO A 36 0.96 6.77 5.18
CA PRO A 36 1.70 6.77 6.43
C PRO A 36 1.69 5.42 7.16
N ASP A 37 0.63 4.61 7.01
CA ASP A 37 0.55 3.27 7.61
C ASP A 37 1.62 2.30 7.06
N LEU A 38 2.19 2.60 5.88
CA LEU A 38 3.26 1.82 5.24
C LEU A 38 4.57 2.60 5.12
N ASP A 39 4.54 3.91 5.38
CA ASP A 39 5.64 4.86 5.16
C ASP A 39 6.14 4.79 3.70
N LEU A 40 5.18 4.96 2.79
CA LEU A 40 5.37 5.07 1.34
C LEU A 40 4.86 6.42 0.85
N ALA A 41 5.55 7.00 -0.13
CA ALA A 41 5.14 8.21 -0.83
C ALA A 41 5.56 8.15 -2.31
N THR A 42 4.70 8.65 -3.18
CA THR A 42 4.91 8.76 -4.63
C THR A 42 4.45 10.13 -5.11
N ALA A 43 4.97 10.59 -6.25
CA ALA A 43 4.63 11.88 -6.83
C ALA A 43 4.29 11.72 -8.31
N GLY A 44 3.29 12.47 -8.78
CA GLY A 44 2.87 12.47 -10.18
C GLY A 44 2.35 13.84 -10.60
N ASP A 45 2.20 14.07 -11.90
CA ASP A 45 1.76 15.35 -12.45
C ASP A 45 0.25 15.58 -12.20
N GLY A 46 -0.48 14.54 -11.79
CA GLY A 46 -1.88 14.61 -11.36
C GLY A 46 -2.20 13.77 -10.14
N GLU A 47 -3.29 14.12 -9.44
CA GLU A 47 -3.81 13.37 -8.28
C GLU A 47 -3.97 11.87 -8.58
N ALA A 48 -4.48 11.53 -9.77
CA ALA A 48 -4.75 10.16 -10.16
C ALA A 48 -3.45 9.35 -10.35
N GLU A 49 -2.48 9.93 -11.04
CA GLU A 49 -1.17 9.33 -11.31
C GLU A 49 -0.41 9.06 -10.02
N ALA A 50 -0.32 10.07 -9.12
CA ALA A 50 0.34 9.89 -7.83
C ALA A 50 -0.27 8.73 -7.02
N ILE A 51 -1.60 8.58 -7.03
CA ILE A 51 -2.28 7.48 -6.32
C ILE A 51 -2.07 6.14 -7.05
N GLU A 52 -2.02 6.12 -8.37
CA GLU A 52 -1.72 4.90 -9.15
C GLU A 52 -0.31 4.41 -8.82
N ASP A 53 0.69 5.30 -8.86
CA ASP A 53 2.06 4.99 -8.48
C ASP A 53 2.16 4.51 -7.02
N LEU A 54 1.38 5.09 -6.10
CA LEU A 54 1.34 4.61 -4.71
C LEU A 54 0.83 3.18 -4.63
N VAL A 55 -0.18 2.82 -5.42
CA VAL A 55 -0.72 1.44 -5.47
C VAL A 55 0.32 0.48 -6.04
N GLU A 56 1.10 0.89 -7.03
CA GLU A 56 2.22 0.09 -7.56
C GLU A 56 3.32 -0.09 -6.50
N ALA A 57 3.71 0.99 -5.82
CA ALA A 57 4.69 0.96 -4.74
C ALA A 57 4.23 0.06 -3.58
N MET A 58 2.93 0.02 -3.25
CA MET A 58 2.36 -0.89 -2.25
C MET A 58 2.49 -2.36 -2.67
N GLU A 59 2.22 -2.67 -3.95
CA GLU A 59 2.36 -4.02 -4.50
C GLU A 59 3.82 -4.47 -4.47
N GLU A 60 4.74 -3.64 -4.96
CA GLU A 60 6.19 -3.90 -4.95
C GLU A 60 6.71 -4.06 -3.51
N TYR A 61 6.31 -3.17 -2.61
CA TYR A 61 6.71 -3.25 -1.20
C TYR A 61 6.23 -4.54 -0.54
N ALA A 62 5.01 -5.00 -0.85
CA ALA A 62 4.50 -6.26 -0.33
C ALA A 62 5.28 -7.47 -0.84
N GLN A 63 5.65 -7.48 -2.13
CA GLN A 63 6.50 -8.52 -2.71
C GLN A 63 7.88 -8.54 -2.03
N ASP A 64 8.55 -7.40 -1.99
CA ASP A 64 9.85 -7.21 -1.36
C ASP A 64 9.88 -7.62 0.12
N TYR A 65 8.81 -7.29 0.84
CA TYR A 65 8.66 -7.64 2.25
C TYR A 65 8.58 -9.15 2.44
N LEU A 66 7.77 -9.84 1.62
CA LEU A 66 7.58 -11.28 1.74
C LEU A 66 8.82 -12.07 1.28
N GLU A 67 9.54 -11.59 0.26
CA GLU A 67 10.82 -12.17 -0.15
C GLU A 67 11.90 -12.08 0.94
N ARG A 68 11.84 -11.04 1.77
CA ARG A 68 12.78 -10.77 2.86
C ARG A 68 12.08 -10.76 4.22
N LEU A 69 11.14 -11.69 4.42
CA LEU A 69 10.26 -11.73 5.58
C LEU A 69 11.03 -11.68 6.90
N ASP A 70 12.09 -12.47 7.03
CA ASP A 70 12.89 -12.55 8.26
C ASP A 70 13.58 -11.22 8.60
N LEU A 71 13.92 -10.41 7.59
CA LEU A 71 14.53 -9.10 7.80
C LEU A 71 13.48 -8.07 8.23
N PHE A 72 12.37 -7.98 7.50
CA PHE A 72 11.39 -6.92 7.73
C PHE A 72 10.47 -7.19 8.91
N ALA A 73 10.02 -8.43 9.10
CA ALA A 73 9.12 -8.81 10.21
C ALA A 73 9.78 -8.65 11.59
N LEU A 74 11.10 -8.74 11.65
CA LEU A 74 11.87 -8.57 12.89
C LEU A 74 12.38 -7.14 13.09
N SER A 75 12.21 -6.25 12.12
CA SER A 75 12.69 -4.88 12.23
C SER A 75 11.80 -4.03 13.16
N PRO A 76 12.37 -3.18 14.03
CA PRO A 76 11.59 -2.33 14.94
C PRO A 76 10.56 -1.43 14.25
N ASN A 77 10.87 -0.97 13.03
CA ASN A 77 10.03 -0.01 12.31
C ASN A 77 9.06 -0.67 11.33
N ARG A 78 9.32 -1.90 10.84
CA ARG A 78 8.50 -2.56 9.80
C ARG A 78 7.84 -3.85 10.27
N GLY A 79 8.18 -4.38 11.44
CA GLY A 79 7.58 -5.62 11.95
C GLY A 79 6.05 -5.52 12.07
N ALA A 80 5.54 -4.35 12.42
CA ALA A 80 4.11 -4.07 12.50
C ALA A 80 3.40 -4.05 11.13
N HIS A 81 4.13 -4.01 10.01
CA HIS A 81 3.52 -3.95 8.68
C HIS A 81 3.03 -5.31 8.20
N LEU A 82 3.49 -6.44 8.78
CA LEU A 82 3.17 -7.78 8.28
C LEU A 82 1.66 -8.01 8.04
N PRO A 83 0.73 -7.65 8.96
CA PRO A 83 -0.71 -7.81 8.68
C PRO A 83 -1.21 -6.98 7.49
N LEU A 84 -0.63 -5.79 7.26
CA LEU A 84 -0.96 -4.93 6.13
C LEU A 84 -0.42 -5.52 4.82
N ILE A 85 0.82 -6.00 4.85
CA ILE A 85 1.46 -6.70 3.72
C ILE A 85 0.66 -7.93 3.32
N LEU A 86 0.22 -8.74 4.27
CA LEU A 86 -0.61 -9.91 3.97
C LEU A 86 -1.98 -9.51 3.38
N SER A 87 -2.52 -8.35 3.76
CA SER A 87 -3.76 -7.82 3.15
C SER A 87 -3.52 -7.40 1.70
N ILE A 88 -2.40 -6.74 1.41
CA ILE A 88 -2.02 -6.34 0.03
C ILE A 88 -1.76 -7.59 -0.82
N ALA A 89 -0.97 -8.55 -0.32
CA ALA A 89 -0.65 -9.78 -1.04
C ALA A 89 -1.87 -10.69 -1.28
N SER A 90 -2.97 -10.47 -0.53
CA SER A 90 -4.24 -11.17 -0.72
C SER A 90 -5.08 -10.60 -1.86
N CYS A 91 -4.79 -9.38 -2.32
CA CYS A 91 -5.52 -8.74 -3.41
C CYS A 91 -5.24 -9.44 -4.74
N ALA A 92 -6.27 -9.57 -5.59
CA ALA A 92 -6.14 -10.23 -6.89
C ALA A 92 -5.74 -9.25 -8.01
N SER A 93 -5.79 -7.94 -7.73
CA SER A 93 -5.53 -6.89 -8.70
C SER A 93 -5.13 -5.57 -8.03
N LYS A 94 -4.51 -4.66 -8.80
CA LYS A 94 -4.25 -3.27 -8.38
C LYS A 94 -5.54 -2.54 -7.98
N ALA A 95 -6.67 -2.87 -8.58
CA ALA A 95 -7.97 -2.29 -8.19
C ALA A 95 -8.38 -2.71 -6.77
N ASP A 96 -8.11 -3.96 -6.38
CA ASP A 96 -8.36 -4.44 -5.02
C ASP A 96 -7.41 -3.76 -4.02
N ILE A 97 -6.13 -3.58 -4.38
CA ILE A 97 -5.13 -2.87 -3.56
C ILE A 97 -5.55 -1.42 -3.36
N ARG A 98 -5.93 -0.72 -4.44
CA ARG A 98 -6.51 0.63 -4.36
C ARG A 98 -7.74 0.65 -3.46
N GLY A 99 -8.54 -0.42 -3.51
CA GLY A 99 -9.66 -0.64 -2.62
C GLY A 99 -9.28 -0.69 -1.14
N LEU A 100 -8.03 -0.94 -0.75
CA LEU A 100 -7.59 -0.90 0.65
C LEU A 100 -7.42 0.52 1.19
N LEU A 101 -7.23 1.51 0.32
CA LEU A 101 -7.03 2.90 0.70
C LEU A 101 -8.36 3.55 1.12
N ALA A 102 -8.30 4.42 2.12
CA ALA A 102 -9.37 5.34 2.47
C ALA A 102 -9.49 6.45 1.41
N ALA A 103 -10.58 7.22 1.47
CA ALA A 103 -10.69 8.44 0.67
C ALA A 103 -9.53 9.41 1.02
N PRO A 104 -8.97 10.14 0.03
CA PRO A 104 -7.82 11.00 0.27
C PRO A 104 -8.13 12.08 1.31
N LEU A 105 -7.29 12.18 2.33
CA LEU A 105 -7.23 13.34 3.20
C LEU A 105 -6.42 14.42 2.48
N LYS A 106 -7.11 15.47 2.01
CA LYS A 106 -6.44 16.62 1.38
C LYS A 106 -5.83 17.49 2.46
N ARG A 107 -4.51 17.62 2.45
CA ARG A 107 -3.79 18.55 3.33
C ARG A 107 -3.69 19.88 2.61
N ILE A 108 -4.19 20.92 3.24
CA ILE A 108 -4.05 22.29 2.76
C ILE A 108 -2.84 22.85 3.49
N GLY A 109 -1.74 23.05 2.75
CA GLY A 109 -0.54 23.75 3.21
C GLY A 109 -0.74 25.26 3.31
#